data_AF-G0NIL8-F1
#
_entry.id   AF-G0NIL8-F1
#
_cell.length_a   1.000
_cell.length_b   1.000
_cell.length_c   1.000
_cell.angle_alpha   90.00
_cell.angle_beta   90.00
_cell.angle_gamma   90.00
#
_symmetry.space_group_name_H-M   'P 1'
#
loop_
_entity.id
_entity.type
_entity.pdbx_description
1 polymer ?
#
loop_
_entity_poly.entity_id
_entity_poly.type
_entity_poly.pdbx_seq_one_letter_code
_entity_poly.pdbx_strand_id
1 'polypeptide(L)'
;MVYPYFPVLTHQPRFFHSALVTPVYGEKAVVDYSFEYYAPATANMIMLGSLFIYAIVLLNCRNLAKLVKPVVQNMTHMIVGLFGMILSVWSMMASFIMMDFKFDLALCGIPTFDFRFSKFRIRALTHREGRELICPCIHIYLLTILFQLCTIMLYTSSIALCICYLPFCSALTTLYIRLPAENMSFSGVVKFHVVFFSLLHLGVAVAVVYLTVIVSGSRGPSYRGLDTFFQKTWLICLLLIGSSFIFCCDAWSCIVTGSYMLCEHREEKYEMRTKNPIDGIIYNVAVRRFFKKSKQTCPDGFQFDDYLIVEDKWLMYDATDVKICFWT
;
A
#
# COMPACT_ATOMS: atom_id res chain seq x y z
N MET A 1 -29.02 11.00 -24.74
CA MET A 1 -27.82 10.14 -24.72
C MET A 1 -27.23 10.24 -23.32
N VAL A 2 -27.60 9.32 -22.43
CA VAL A 2 -27.23 9.37 -21.00
C VAL A 2 -26.00 8.49 -20.82
N TYR A 3 -24.85 9.09 -20.49
CA TYR A 3 -23.63 8.35 -20.19
C TYR A 3 -23.86 7.44 -18.97
N PRO A 4 -23.36 6.19 -18.98
CA PRO A 4 -23.41 5.34 -17.80
C PRO A 4 -22.49 5.93 -16.73
N TYR A 5 -23.09 6.51 -15.68
CA TYR A 5 -22.40 6.86 -14.45
C TYR A 5 -21.83 5.58 -13.81
N PHE A 6 -20.52 5.42 -13.88
CA PHE A 6 -19.75 4.50 -13.04
C PHE A 6 -19.16 5.31 -11.88
N PRO A 7 -19.60 5.11 -10.62
CA PRO A 7 -18.92 5.71 -9.48
C PRO A 7 -17.54 5.05 -9.33
N VAL A 8 -16.48 5.76 -9.73
CA VAL A 8 -15.09 5.25 -9.67
C VAL A 8 -14.62 5.04 -8.22
N LEU A 9 -15.19 5.75 -7.24
CA LEU A 9 -14.88 5.58 -5.82
C LEU A 9 -15.29 4.22 -5.23
N THR A 10 -16.24 3.50 -5.84
CA THR A 10 -16.60 2.12 -5.41
C THR A 10 -15.73 1.05 -6.09
N HIS A 11 -14.84 1.40 -7.01
CA HIS A 11 -13.88 0.45 -7.60
C HIS A 11 -12.50 0.50 -6.93
N GLN A 12 -12.23 1.55 -6.15
CA GLN A 12 -10.99 1.74 -5.38
C GLN A 12 -10.71 0.61 -4.37
N PRO A 13 -11.69 0.13 -3.57
CA PRO A 13 -11.45 -1.00 -2.68
C PRO A 13 -11.07 -2.25 -3.47
N ARG A 14 -11.70 -2.48 -4.63
CA ARG A 14 -11.47 -3.70 -5.44
C ARG A 14 -10.06 -3.77 -5.99
N PHE A 15 -9.52 -2.67 -6.51
CA PHE A 15 -8.13 -2.64 -6.99
C PHE A 15 -7.13 -2.87 -5.86
N PHE A 16 -7.35 -2.25 -4.69
CA PHE A 16 -6.50 -2.43 -3.52
C PHE A 16 -6.59 -3.85 -2.92
N HIS A 17 -7.79 -4.43 -2.85
CA HIS A 17 -8.00 -5.82 -2.44
C HIS A 17 -7.35 -6.81 -3.42
N SER A 18 -7.45 -6.59 -4.74
CA SER A 18 -6.74 -7.42 -5.72
C SER A 18 -5.22 -7.29 -5.59
N ALA A 19 -4.69 -6.06 -5.42
CA ALA A 19 -3.26 -5.81 -5.25
C ALA A 19 -2.69 -6.40 -3.95
N LEU A 20 -3.47 -6.40 -2.85
CA LEU A 20 -3.10 -7.03 -1.57
C LEU A 20 -3.18 -8.56 -1.59
N VAL A 21 -4.01 -9.15 -2.45
CA VAL A 21 -4.12 -10.62 -2.61
C VAL A 21 -3.10 -11.17 -3.61
N THR A 22 -2.54 -10.33 -4.48
CA THR A 22 -1.53 -10.74 -5.47
C THR A 22 -0.22 -11.32 -4.87
N PRO A 23 0.29 -10.91 -3.69
CA PRO A 23 1.45 -11.56 -3.06
C PRO A 23 1.21 -13.03 -2.72
N VAL A 24 -0.06 -13.44 -2.53
CA VAL A 24 -0.43 -14.83 -2.20
C VAL A 24 -0.28 -15.75 -3.43
N TYR A 25 -0.36 -15.23 -4.66
CA TYR A 25 -0.17 -16.05 -5.86
C TYR A 25 1.30 -16.30 -6.24
N GLY A 26 2.26 -15.68 -5.54
CA GLY A 26 3.68 -16.04 -5.64
C GLY A 26 3.99 -17.43 -5.06
N GLU A 27 3.07 -17.98 -4.27
CA GLU A 27 3.20 -19.22 -3.50
C GLU A 27 3.46 -20.47 -4.37
N LYS A 28 2.97 -20.49 -5.62
CA LYS A 28 3.23 -21.64 -6.53
C LYS A 28 4.60 -21.63 -7.20
N ALA A 29 5.35 -20.54 -7.16
CA ALA A 29 6.65 -20.44 -7.84
C ALA A 29 7.85 -20.64 -6.89
N VAL A 30 7.63 -20.62 -5.57
CA VAL A 30 8.70 -20.68 -4.56
C VAL A 30 8.87 -22.08 -3.97
N VAL A 31 7.87 -22.97 -4.10
CA VAL A 31 7.87 -24.29 -3.45
C VAL A 31 8.74 -25.34 -4.16
N ASP A 32 9.22 -25.08 -5.38
CA ASP A 32 9.93 -26.09 -6.19
C ASP A 32 11.47 -25.98 -6.23
N TYR A 33 12.11 -25.10 -5.44
CA TYR A 33 13.58 -25.03 -5.41
C TYR A 33 14.20 -25.32 -4.04
N SER A 34 14.79 -26.51 -3.96
CA SER A 34 15.60 -27.02 -2.86
C SER A 34 16.88 -26.20 -2.66
N PHE A 35 16.82 -25.27 -1.71
CA PHE A 35 18.01 -24.65 -1.10
C PHE A 35 18.34 -25.39 0.19
N GLU A 36 19.12 -26.47 0.07
CA GLU A 36 19.81 -27.08 1.21
C GLU A 36 21.00 -26.19 1.61
N TYR A 37 21.13 -25.93 2.91
CA TYR A 37 22.17 -25.15 3.58
C TYR A 37 22.02 -23.61 3.58
N TYR A 38 21.47 -23.11 4.69
CA TYR A 38 21.59 -21.76 5.27
C TYR A 38 20.69 -20.59 4.83
N ALA A 39 19.94 -20.67 3.73
CA ALA A 39 18.99 -19.60 3.34
C ALA A 39 17.47 -19.87 3.54
N PRO A 40 16.94 -21.11 3.64
CA PRO A 40 15.50 -21.32 3.66
C PRO A 40 14.87 -20.95 5.01
N ALA A 41 15.61 -21.07 6.12
CA ALA A 41 15.06 -20.77 7.44
C ALA A 41 14.76 -19.28 7.61
N THR A 42 15.62 -18.38 7.16
CA THR A 42 15.39 -16.92 7.24
C THR A 42 14.31 -16.47 6.27
N ALA A 43 14.30 -16.94 5.02
CA ALA A 43 13.24 -16.64 4.05
C ALA A 43 11.87 -17.17 4.52
N ASN A 44 11.81 -18.40 5.03
CA ASN A 44 10.57 -18.98 5.57
C ASN A 44 10.13 -18.31 6.87
N MET A 45 11.06 -17.86 7.72
CA MET A 45 10.73 -17.11 8.95
C MET A 45 10.24 -15.69 8.64
N ILE A 46 10.79 -15.05 7.61
CA ILE A 46 10.28 -13.78 7.08
C ILE A 46 8.88 -14.03 6.51
N MET A 47 8.69 -15.01 5.65
CA MET A 47 7.38 -15.32 5.08
C MET A 47 6.35 -15.69 6.16
N LEU A 48 6.68 -16.55 7.13
CA LEU A 48 5.80 -16.87 8.26
C LEU A 48 5.52 -15.65 9.13
N GLY A 49 6.55 -14.83 9.40
CA GLY A 49 6.40 -13.58 10.16
C GLY A 49 5.49 -12.60 9.46
N SER A 50 5.60 -12.49 8.13
CA SER A 50 4.73 -11.68 7.28
C SER A 50 3.28 -12.17 7.31
N LEU A 51 3.06 -13.48 7.17
CA LEU A 51 1.75 -14.11 7.25
C LEU A 51 1.14 -14.01 8.64
N PHE A 52 1.96 -14.12 9.69
CA PHE A 52 1.52 -14.03 11.08
C PHE A 52 1.15 -12.59 11.46
N ILE A 53 1.95 -11.61 11.08
CA ILE A 53 1.62 -10.19 11.25
C ILE A 53 0.39 -9.84 10.43
N TYR A 54 0.32 -10.29 9.17
CA TYR A 54 -0.85 -10.07 8.32
C TYR A 54 -2.10 -10.73 8.90
N ALA A 55 -1.99 -11.94 9.44
CA ALA A 55 -3.07 -12.63 10.14
C ALA A 55 -3.46 -11.92 11.43
N ILE A 56 -2.51 -11.44 12.25
CA ILE A 56 -2.81 -10.66 13.46
C ILE A 56 -3.52 -9.36 13.09
N VAL A 57 -3.02 -8.64 12.09
CA VAL A 57 -3.63 -7.41 11.60
C VAL A 57 -5.03 -7.73 11.08
N LEU A 58 -5.21 -8.71 10.21
CA LEU A 58 -6.53 -9.11 9.70
C LEU A 58 -7.50 -9.59 10.78
N LEU A 59 -7.06 -10.44 11.71
CA LEU A 59 -7.88 -10.97 12.80
C LEU A 59 -8.26 -9.86 13.80
N ASN A 60 -7.39 -8.87 13.99
CA ASN A 60 -7.66 -7.74 14.87
C ASN A 60 -8.17 -6.50 14.13
N CYS A 61 -8.27 -6.50 12.80
CA CYS A 61 -8.76 -5.36 12.01
C CYS A 61 -10.16 -4.96 12.47
N ARG A 62 -11.01 -5.92 12.85
CA ARG A 62 -12.35 -5.62 13.38
C ARG A 62 -12.30 -4.91 14.73
N ASN A 63 -11.41 -5.34 15.64
CA ASN A 63 -11.27 -4.74 16.97
C ASN A 63 -10.56 -3.37 16.89
N LEU A 64 -9.55 -3.27 16.04
CA LEU A 64 -8.81 -2.03 15.78
C LEU A 64 -9.71 -1.00 15.08
N ALA A 65 -10.52 -1.44 14.11
CA ALA A 65 -11.52 -0.59 13.48
C ALA A 65 -12.52 -0.05 14.52
N LYS A 66 -13.00 -0.86 15.47
CA LYS A 66 -13.88 -0.36 16.54
C LYS A 66 -13.23 0.70 17.42
N LEU A 67 -11.91 0.66 17.61
CA LEU A 67 -11.18 1.60 18.46
C LEU A 67 -10.83 2.91 17.73
N VAL A 68 -10.42 2.81 16.47
CA VAL A 68 -9.84 3.93 15.71
C VAL A 68 -10.88 4.58 14.79
N LYS A 69 -11.89 3.84 14.34
CA LYS A 69 -12.80 4.31 13.32
C LYS A 69 -13.85 5.25 13.91
N PRO A 70 -13.98 6.47 13.38
CA PRO A 70 -15.06 7.36 13.77
C PRO A 70 -16.40 6.80 13.29
N VAL A 71 -17.46 7.04 14.07
CA VAL A 71 -18.84 6.65 13.72
C VAL A 71 -19.25 7.26 12.37
N VAL A 72 -18.84 8.51 12.12
CA VAL A 72 -19.03 9.21 10.85
C VAL A 72 -17.67 9.60 10.30
N GLN A 73 -17.35 9.08 9.12
CA GLN A 73 -16.12 9.44 8.42
C GLN A 73 -16.22 10.91 7.95
N ASN A 74 -15.11 11.65 8.03
CA ASN A 74 -15.02 13.03 7.54
C ASN A 74 -13.90 13.14 6.50
N MET A 75 -13.86 14.27 5.78
CA MET A 75 -12.85 14.49 4.74
C MET A 75 -11.41 14.47 5.29
N THR A 76 -11.20 14.93 6.53
CA THR A 76 -9.89 14.91 7.18
C THR A 76 -9.38 13.49 7.40
N HIS A 77 -10.24 12.58 7.85
CA HIS A 77 -9.90 11.16 8.00
C HIS A 77 -9.50 10.52 6.67
N MET A 78 -10.22 10.82 5.58
CA MET A 78 -9.85 10.36 4.24
C MET A 78 -8.48 10.87 3.81
N ILE A 79 -8.22 12.17 3.98
CA ILE A 79 -6.94 12.80 3.61
C ILE A 79 -5.78 12.17 4.39
N VAL A 80 -5.92 12.05 5.72
CA VAL A 80 -4.89 11.45 6.58
C VAL A 80 -4.63 9.99 6.20
N GLY A 81 -5.69 9.22 5.95
CA GLY A 81 -5.59 7.84 5.47
C GLY A 81 -4.82 7.74 4.16
N LEU A 82 -5.19 8.55 3.16
CA LEU A 82 -4.53 8.57 1.86
C LEU A 82 -3.05 8.95 1.96
N PHE A 83 -2.69 9.99 2.73
CA PHE A 83 -1.29 10.35 2.96
C PHE A 83 -0.50 9.22 3.63
N GLY A 84 -1.08 8.58 4.64
CA GLY A 84 -0.45 7.45 5.31
C GLY A 84 -0.25 6.25 4.38
N MET A 85 -1.21 5.96 3.50
CA MET A 85 -1.07 4.93 2.48
C MET A 85 0.00 5.28 1.44
N ILE A 86 0.09 6.53 0.98
CA ILE A 86 1.17 7.01 0.10
C ILE A 86 2.52 6.75 0.78
N LEU A 87 2.76 7.32 1.96
CA LEU A 87 4.05 7.17 2.67
C LEU A 87 4.44 5.70 2.89
N SER A 88 3.47 4.86 3.21
CA SER A 88 3.68 3.42 3.39
C SER A 88 4.14 2.74 2.10
N VAL A 89 3.46 3.01 0.98
CA VAL A 89 3.81 2.46 -0.34
C VAL A 89 5.22 2.88 -0.78
N TRP A 90 5.58 4.16 -0.61
CA TRP A 90 6.92 4.65 -0.92
C TRP A 90 7.99 4.00 -0.05
N SER A 91 7.70 3.78 1.23
CA SER A 91 8.62 3.09 2.17
C SER A 91 8.79 1.61 1.84
N MET A 92 7.71 0.93 1.42
CA MET A 92 7.78 -0.45 0.90
C MET A 92 8.62 -0.52 -0.37
N MET A 93 8.40 0.38 -1.33
CA MET A 93 9.16 0.44 -2.57
C MET A 93 10.65 0.68 -2.31
N ALA A 94 10.99 1.63 -1.42
CA ALA A 94 12.37 1.86 -1.00
C ALA A 94 13.00 0.61 -0.37
N SER A 95 12.24 -0.14 0.43
CA SER A 95 12.70 -1.38 1.05
C SER A 95 13.03 -2.46 0.01
N PHE A 96 12.17 -2.65 -1.00
CA PHE A 96 12.41 -3.58 -2.11
C PHE A 96 13.65 -3.19 -2.93
N ILE A 97 13.74 -1.92 -3.34
CA ILE A 97 14.90 -1.40 -4.09
C ILE A 97 16.19 -1.60 -3.27
N MET A 98 16.16 -1.28 -1.97
CA MET A 98 17.32 -1.47 -1.10
C MET A 98 17.71 -2.94 -0.93
N MET A 99 16.74 -3.87 -0.89
CA MET A 99 17.06 -5.30 -0.86
C MET A 99 17.77 -5.68 -2.16
N ASP A 100 17.23 -5.32 -3.33
CA ASP A 100 17.83 -5.61 -4.64
C ASP A 100 19.28 -5.11 -4.76
N PHE A 101 19.54 -3.83 -4.42
CA PHE A 101 20.89 -3.25 -4.53
C PHE A 101 21.94 -3.84 -3.58
N LYS A 102 21.53 -4.39 -2.42
CA LYS A 102 22.46 -4.84 -1.38
C LYS A 102 22.96 -6.27 -1.61
N PHE A 103 22.13 -7.13 -2.19
CA PHE A 103 22.61 -8.44 -2.66
C PHE A 103 23.70 -8.27 -3.73
N ASP A 104 23.56 -7.28 -4.60
CA ASP A 104 24.54 -6.97 -5.64
C ASP A 104 25.90 -6.51 -5.07
N LEU A 105 25.92 -5.67 -4.03
CA LEU A 105 27.17 -5.20 -3.40
C LEU A 105 27.87 -6.31 -2.59
N ALA A 106 27.10 -7.17 -1.93
CA ALA A 106 27.62 -8.31 -1.18
C ALA A 106 28.32 -9.34 -2.09
N LEU A 107 27.80 -9.54 -3.29
CA LEU A 107 28.35 -10.46 -4.29
C LEU A 107 29.54 -9.87 -5.04
N CYS A 108 29.56 -8.56 -5.31
CA CYS A 108 30.69 -7.91 -6.01
C CYS A 108 31.88 -7.58 -5.10
N GLY A 109 31.68 -7.43 -3.79
CA GLY A 109 32.73 -7.09 -2.83
C GLY A 109 33.45 -8.31 -2.23
N ILE A 110 32.90 -9.50 -2.38
CA ILE A 110 33.59 -10.75 -2.07
C ILE A 110 34.20 -11.22 -3.40
N PRO A 111 35.52 -11.12 -3.64
CA PRO A 111 36.10 -11.94 -4.69
C PRO A 111 35.65 -13.36 -4.37
N THR A 112 34.90 -13.98 -5.28
CA THR A 112 34.49 -15.37 -5.18
C THR A 112 35.74 -16.21 -5.02
N PHE A 113 36.20 -16.36 -3.78
CA PHE A 113 37.10 -17.40 -3.37
C PHE A 113 36.28 -18.65 -3.61
N ASP A 114 36.58 -19.28 -4.73
CA ASP A 114 36.02 -20.53 -5.18
C ASP A 114 35.91 -21.47 -3.98
N PHE A 115 34.70 -21.63 -3.45
CA PHE A 115 34.39 -22.49 -2.31
C PHE A 115 34.36 -23.97 -2.76
N ARG A 116 35.04 -24.33 -3.85
CA ARG A 116 35.43 -25.70 -4.19
C ARG A 116 36.51 -26.29 -3.29
N PHE A 117 36.89 -25.67 -2.18
CA PHE A 117 37.65 -26.36 -1.14
C PHE A 117 36.74 -27.16 -0.20
N SER A 118 36.05 -28.14 -0.77
CA SER A 118 35.79 -29.37 -0.01
C SER A 118 37.16 -29.93 0.42
N LYS A 119 37.38 -30.03 1.73
CA LYS A 119 38.64 -30.46 2.38
C LYS A 119 39.83 -29.48 2.34
N PHE A 120 39.69 -28.27 2.86
CA PHE A 120 40.84 -27.65 3.53
C PHE A 120 40.56 -27.47 5.02
N ARG A 121 41.14 -28.41 5.77
CA ARG A 121 41.32 -28.40 7.22
C ARG A 121 41.70 -26.98 7.66
N ILE A 122 40.84 -26.36 8.47
CA ILE A 122 41.15 -25.15 9.23
C ILE A 122 42.30 -25.51 10.17
N ARG A 123 43.53 -25.44 9.65
CA ARG A 123 44.75 -25.46 10.44
C ARG A 123 45.05 -24.00 10.69
N ALA A 124 44.89 -23.60 11.94
CA ALA A 124 45.27 -22.31 12.46
C ALA A 124 46.65 -21.89 11.93
N LEU A 125 46.65 -20.96 10.97
CA LEU A 125 47.80 -20.12 10.68
C LEU A 125 47.68 -18.88 11.59
N THR A 126 47.79 -19.14 12.89
CA THR A 126 48.22 -18.16 13.88
C THR A 126 49.73 -18.04 13.78
N HIS A 127 50.26 -17.39 12.75
CA HIS A 127 51.51 -16.64 12.86
C HIS A 127 51.87 -15.91 11.56
N ARG A 128 52.28 -14.65 11.74
CA ARG A 128 52.86 -13.69 10.79
C ARG A 128 51.87 -12.85 9.97
N GLU A 129 51.81 -11.59 10.40
CA GLU A 129 51.17 -10.40 9.81
C GLU A 129 49.73 -10.12 10.27
N GLY A 130 49.66 -9.53 11.48
CA GLY A 130 48.45 -9.22 12.26
C GLY A 130 47.58 -8.06 11.77
N ARG A 131 47.42 -7.89 10.46
CA ARG A 131 46.41 -7.04 9.84
C ARG A 131 46.06 -7.76 8.55
N GLU A 132 44.96 -8.52 8.45
CA GLU A 132 43.87 -8.12 7.53
C GLU A 132 42.58 -8.99 7.60
N LEU A 133 42.44 -9.92 8.55
CA LEU A 133 41.21 -10.76 8.62
C LEU A 133 39.98 -10.10 9.28
N ILE A 134 40.12 -8.87 9.82
CA ILE A 134 39.03 -8.17 10.52
C ILE A 134 38.01 -7.58 9.52
N CYS A 135 38.41 -7.32 8.28
CA CYS A 135 37.60 -6.63 7.27
C CYS A 135 36.38 -7.43 6.76
N PRO A 136 36.48 -8.71 6.32
CA PRO A 136 35.35 -9.42 5.74
C PRO A 136 34.23 -9.72 6.75
N CYS A 137 34.58 -9.99 8.01
CA CYS A 137 33.59 -10.26 9.06
C CYS A 137 32.74 -9.02 9.39
N ILE A 138 33.34 -7.83 9.42
CA ILE A 138 32.62 -6.57 9.64
C ILE A 138 31.66 -6.28 8.47
N HIS A 139 32.10 -6.50 7.24
CA HIS A 139 31.25 -6.32 6.05
C HIS A 139 30.03 -7.25 6.07
N ILE A 140 30.21 -8.53 6.39
CA ILE A 140 29.09 -9.49 6.50
C ILE A 140 28.12 -9.10 7.61
N TYR A 141 28.64 -8.67 8.77
CA TYR A 141 27.83 -8.24 9.90
C TYR A 141 27.00 -6.98 9.56
N LEU A 142 27.62 -5.97 8.93
CA LEU A 142 26.93 -4.76 8.50
C LEU A 142 25.85 -5.05 7.45
N LEU A 143 26.13 -5.93 6.48
CA LEU A 143 25.15 -6.36 5.48
C LEU A 143 23.94 -7.04 6.13
N THR A 144 24.19 -7.89 7.13
CA THR A 144 23.14 -8.60 7.86
C THR A 144 22.23 -7.63 8.63
N ILE A 145 22.82 -6.67 9.36
CA ILE A 145 22.05 -5.62 10.04
C ILE A 145 21.21 -4.85 9.04
N LEU A 146 21.81 -4.46 7.93
CA LEU A 146 21.16 -3.62 6.94
C LEU A 146 19.99 -4.36 6.23
N PHE A 147 20.12 -5.66 5.99
CA PHE A 147 19.04 -6.51 5.49
C PHE A 147 17.90 -6.65 6.50
N GLN A 148 18.22 -6.84 7.79
CA GLN A 148 17.23 -6.86 8.87
C GLN A 148 16.49 -5.53 8.96
N LEU A 149 17.18 -4.39 8.85
CA LEU A 149 16.54 -3.06 8.83
C LEU A 149 15.57 -2.90 7.66
N CYS A 150 15.95 -3.30 6.43
CA CYS A 150 15.04 -3.28 5.28
C CYS A 150 13.80 -4.15 5.49
N THR A 151 13.99 -5.32 6.11
CA THR A 151 12.90 -6.24 6.43
C THR A 151 11.95 -5.63 7.47
N ILE A 152 12.47 -5.02 8.53
CA ILE A 152 11.69 -4.32 9.54
C ILE A 152 10.93 -3.14 8.93
N MET A 153 11.57 -2.35 8.05
CA MET A 153 10.92 -1.24 7.35
C MET A 153 9.77 -1.72 6.45
N LEU A 154 9.97 -2.83 5.72
CA LEU A 154 8.93 -3.43 4.90
C LEU A 154 7.71 -3.85 5.74
N TYR A 155 7.95 -4.50 6.89
CA TYR A 155 6.88 -4.90 7.80
C TYR A 155 6.13 -3.73 8.41
N THR A 156 6.86 -2.79 8.98
CA THR A 156 6.26 -1.61 9.61
C THR A 156 5.47 -0.78 8.61
N SER A 157 5.95 -0.65 7.38
CA SER A 157 5.22 0.02 6.28
C SER A 157 3.97 -0.75 5.87
N SER A 158 4.01 -2.08 5.86
CA SER A 158 2.84 -2.91 5.53
C SER A 158 1.75 -2.81 6.62
N ILE A 159 2.14 -2.82 7.90
CA ILE A 159 1.24 -2.57 9.02
C ILE A 159 0.68 -1.14 8.95
N ALA A 160 1.54 -0.15 8.70
CA ALA A 160 1.13 1.24 8.55
C ALA A 160 0.13 1.41 7.41
N LEU A 161 0.34 0.76 6.26
CA LEU A 161 -0.61 0.73 5.15
C LEU A 161 -1.98 0.22 5.59
N CYS A 162 -2.03 -0.90 6.32
CA CYS A 162 -3.29 -1.44 6.85
C CYS A 162 -3.96 -0.48 7.84
N ILE A 163 -3.21 0.13 8.75
CA ILE A 163 -3.74 1.09 9.73
C ILE A 163 -4.27 2.34 9.02
N CYS A 164 -3.54 2.87 8.04
CA CYS A 164 -3.93 4.05 7.27
C CYS A 164 -5.08 3.78 6.29
N TYR A 165 -5.30 2.51 5.92
CA TYR A 165 -6.49 2.10 5.17
C TYR A 165 -7.76 2.17 6.01
N LEU A 166 -7.70 1.94 7.33
CA LEU A 166 -8.88 2.00 8.22
C LEU A 166 -9.65 3.34 8.19
N PRO A 167 -9.01 4.52 8.29
CA PRO A 167 -9.72 5.81 8.20
C PRO A 167 -10.17 6.16 6.78
N PHE A 168 -9.66 5.47 5.75
CA PHE A 168 -10.11 5.60 4.36
C PHE A 168 -11.30 4.68 4.06
N CYS A 169 -11.29 3.46 4.59
CA CYS A 169 -12.27 2.43 4.31
C CYS A 169 -13.58 2.65 5.08
N SER A 170 -14.71 2.54 4.38
CA SER A 170 -16.04 2.57 4.98
C SER A 170 -16.49 1.19 5.52
N ALA A 171 -15.60 0.19 5.63
CA ALA A 171 -15.93 -1.11 6.22
C ALA A 171 -16.47 -0.98 7.65
N LEU A 172 -17.54 -1.74 7.98
CA LEU A 172 -18.22 -1.68 9.28
C LEU A 172 -18.98 -0.37 9.57
N THR A 173 -19.18 0.50 8.56
CA THR A 173 -20.12 1.61 8.65
C THR A 173 -21.20 1.48 7.60
N THR A 174 -22.42 1.92 7.94
CA THR A 174 -23.54 2.05 6.99
C THR A 174 -23.35 3.25 6.05
N LEU A 175 -22.41 4.14 6.37
CA LEU A 175 -22.16 5.39 5.67
C LEU A 175 -20.78 5.42 5.02
N TYR A 176 -20.68 6.13 3.90
CA TYR A 176 -19.43 6.45 3.22
C TYR A 176 -19.43 7.87 2.66
N ILE A 177 -18.24 8.43 2.47
CA ILE A 177 -18.06 9.72 1.83
C ILE A 177 -17.87 9.55 0.32
N ARG A 178 -18.51 10.43 -0.44
CA ARG A 178 -18.32 10.55 -1.88
C ARG A 178 -18.04 11.99 -2.28
N LEU A 179 -17.04 12.20 -3.12
CA LEU A 179 -16.80 13.49 -3.74
C LEU A 179 -17.86 13.79 -4.82
N PRO A 180 -18.24 15.06 -5.03
CA PRO A 180 -19.06 15.48 -6.16
C PRO A 180 -18.46 14.97 -7.47
N ALA A 181 -19.31 14.69 -8.46
CA ALA A 181 -18.87 14.01 -9.68
C ALA A 181 -17.77 14.78 -10.39
N GLU A 182 -17.89 16.09 -10.49
CA GLU A 182 -16.91 17.03 -11.03
C GLU A 182 -15.58 17.07 -10.26
N ASN A 183 -15.57 16.62 -9.00
CA ASN A 183 -14.43 16.66 -8.10
C ASN A 183 -13.72 15.31 -7.92
N MET A 184 -14.32 14.20 -8.36
CA MET A 184 -13.64 12.89 -8.40
C MET A 184 -12.41 12.91 -9.32
N SER A 185 -11.34 12.19 -8.97
CA SER A 185 -10.08 12.20 -9.73
C SER A 185 -10.25 11.81 -11.20
N PHE A 186 -11.08 10.81 -11.49
CA PHE A 186 -11.20 10.17 -12.82
C PHE A 186 -12.55 10.43 -13.50
N SER A 187 -13.14 11.62 -13.33
CA SER A 187 -14.44 11.95 -13.91
C SER A 187 -14.36 12.93 -15.08
N GLY A 188 -15.07 12.61 -16.17
CA GLY A 188 -15.33 13.50 -17.30
C GLY A 188 -14.07 13.95 -18.04
N VAL A 189 -13.55 15.12 -17.66
CA VAL A 189 -12.42 15.80 -18.31
C VAL A 189 -11.12 15.46 -17.58
N VAL A 190 -10.06 15.15 -18.34
CA VAL A 190 -8.72 14.90 -17.79
C VAL A 190 -8.27 16.10 -16.97
N LYS A 191 -8.08 15.90 -15.67
CA LYS A 191 -7.66 16.96 -14.73
C LYS A 191 -6.15 17.11 -14.74
N PHE A 192 -5.68 18.36 -14.63
CA PHE A 192 -4.25 18.69 -14.62
C PHE A 192 -3.44 17.87 -13.60
N HIS A 193 -3.94 17.72 -12.38
CA HIS A 193 -3.23 16.97 -11.33
C HIS A 193 -3.07 15.48 -11.66
N VAL A 194 -4.04 14.87 -12.37
CA VAL A 194 -3.95 13.47 -12.81
C VAL A 194 -2.82 13.32 -13.83
N VAL A 195 -2.71 14.24 -14.79
CA VAL A 195 -1.61 14.25 -15.76
C VAL A 195 -0.28 14.46 -15.05
N PHE A 196 -0.20 15.44 -14.15
CA PHE A 196 1.01 15.72 -13.38
C PHE A 196 1.49 14.49 -12.58
N PHE A 197 0.61 13.86 -11.80
CA PHE A 197 0.97 12.67 -11.03
C PHE A 197 1.30 11.49 -11.95
N SER A 198 0.61 11.34 -13.08
CA SER A 198 0.90 10.28 -14.05
C SER A 198 2.31 10.41 -14.61
N LEU A 199 2.73 11.60 -15.03
CA LEU A 199 4.08 11.84 -15.54
C LEU A 199 5.14 11.60 -14.46
N LEU A 200 4.90 12.06 -13.23
CA LEU A 200 5.81 11.83 -12.11
C LEU A 200 5.98 10.34 -11.82
N HIS A 201 4.88 9.60 -11.70
CA HIS A 201 4.91 8.16 -11.40
C HIS A 201 5.48 7.35 -12.58
N LEU A 202 5.24 7.77 -13.83
CA LEU A 202 5.85 7.17 -15.01
C LEU A 202 7.38 7.34 -15.00
N GLY A 203 7.88 8.53 -14.67
CA GLY A 203 9.32 8.77 -14.54
C GLY A 203 9.96 7.86 -13.49
N VAL A 204 9.30 7.70 -12.34
CA VAL A 204 9.75 6.79 -11.27
C VAL A 204 9.68 5.33 -11.70
N ALA A 205 8.62 4.92 -12.41
CA ALA A 205 8.50 3.57 -12.96
C ALA A 205 9.64 3.23 -13.93
N VAL A 206 9.94 4.14 -14.87
CA VAL A 206 11.07 3.98 -15.80
C VAL A 206 12.39 3.87 -15.04
N ALA A 207 12.61 4.73 -14.04
CA ALA A 207 13.82 4.67 -13.22
C ALA A 207 13.93 3.34 -12.46
N VAL A 208 12.84 2.86 -11.85
CA VAL A 208 12.84 1.59 -11.12
C VAL A 208 13.10 0.42 -12.05
N VAL A 209 12.44 0.34 -13.22
CA VAL A 209 12.69 -0.71 -14.22
C VAL A 209 14.14 -0.66 -14.70
N TYR A 210 14.68 0.53 -14.98
CA TYR A 210 16.08 0.68 -15.37
C TYR A 210 17.04 0.16 -14.29
N LEU A 211 16.82 0.56 -13.03
CA LEU A 211 17.65 0.17 -11.90
C LEU A 211 17.57 -1.33 -11.59
N THR A 212 16.39 -1.94 -11.69
CA THR A 212 16.17 -3.35 -11.30
C THR A 212 16.39 -4.35 -12.43
N VAL A 213 16.17 -3.96 -13.69
CA VAL A 213 16.31 -4.86 -14.85
C VAL A 213 17.64 -4.67 -15.55
N ILE A 214 18.03 -3.42 -15.87
CA ILE A 214 19.19 -3.16 -16.74
C ILE A 214 20.49 -3.21 -15.93
N VAL A 215 20.51 -2.57 -14.76
CA VAL A 215 21.71 -2.53 -13.92
C VAL A 215 22.00 -3.91 -13.29
N SER A 216 20.96 -4.61 -12.81
CA SER A 216 21.14 -5.96 -12.25
C SER A 216 21.32 -7.02 -13.34
N GLY A 217 20.68 -6.89 -14.51
CA GLY A 217 20.79 -7.86 -15.62
C GLY A 217 22.09 -7.81 -16.42
N SER A 218 22.89 -6.74 -16.31
CA SER A 218 24.19 -6.63 -17.00
C SER A 218 25.32 -7.47 -16.36
N ARG A 219 25.05 -8.22 -15.30
CA ARG A 219 26.05 -8.98 -14.54
C ARG A 219 25.91 -10.50 -14.75
N GLY A 220 26.60 -11.03 -15.76
CA GLY A 220 27.09 -12.43 -15.91
C GLY A 220 26.13 -13.63 -15.72
N PRO A 221 26.18 -14.67 -16.57
CA PRO A 221 25.21 -15.80 -16.58
C PRO A 221 25.33 -16.83 -15.43
N SER A 222 25.97 -16.50 -14.30
CA SER A 222 26.48 -17.49 -13.36
C SER A 222 25.56 -17.86 -12.18
N TYR A 223 24.40 -17.23 -11.98
CA TYR A 223 23.57 -17.42 -10.77
C TYR A 223 22.08 -17.72 -11.00
N ARG A 224 21.81 -18.63 -11.94
CA ARG A 224 20.48 -19.02 -12.46
C ARG A 224 19.34 -19.38 -11.47
N GLY A 225 19.57 -19.46 -10.16
CA GLY A 225 18.58 -19.90 -9.15
C GLY A 225 18.05 -18.81 -8.22
N LEU A 226 18.83 -17.76 -7.92
CA LEU A 226 18.41 -16.60 -7.11
C LEU A 226 17.89 -15.46 -8.00
N ASP A 227 18.24 -15.49 -9.28
CA ASP A 227 17.87 -14.51 -10.30
C ASP A 227 16.35 -14.36 -10.48
N THR A 228 15.55 -15.41 -10.28
CA THR A 228 14.10 -15.39 -10.49
C THR A 228 13.30 -14.58 -9.48
N PHE A 229 13.81 -14.39 -8.25
CA PHE A 229 13.18 -13.55 -7.23
C PHE A 229 13.41 -12.06 -7.54
N PHE A 230 14.68 -11.67 -7.75
CA PHE A 230 15.06 -10.31 -8.11
C PHE A 230 14.49 -9.87 -9.46
N GLN A 231 14.39 -10.79 -10.42
CA GLN A 231 13.76 -10.54 -11.72
C GLN A 231 12.26 -10.25 -11.63
N LYS A 232 11.60 -10.43 -10.47
CA LYS A 232 10.18 -10.10 -10.28
C LYS A 232 9.94 -8.90 -9.36
N THR A 233 10.96 -8.39 -8.65
CA THR A 233 10.80 -7.23 -7.75
C THR A 233 10.27 -6.00 -8.49
N TRP A 234 10.70 -5.77 -9.74
CA TRP A 234 10.21 -4.66 -10.55
C TRP A 234 8.69 -4.69 -10.79
N LEU A 235 8.09 -5.89 -10.93
CA LEU A 235 6.63 -6.02 -11.07
C LEU A 235 5.91 -5.57 -9.80
N ILE A 236 6.43 -5.95 -8.63
CA ILE A 236 5.90 -5.52 -7.33
C ILE A 236 6.02 -3.99 -7.22
N CYS A 237 7.17 -3.43 -7.56
CA CYS A 237 7.37 -1.98 -7.55
C CYS A 237 6.44 -1.25 -8.52
N LEU A 238 6.15 -1.79 -9.71
CA LEU A 238 5.19 -1.19 -10.64
C LEU A 238 3.76 -1.19 -10.07
N LEU A 239 3.36 -2.26 -9.38
CA LEU A 239 2.06 -2.30 -8.69
C LEU A 239 1.99 -1.26 -7.57
N LEU A 240 3.07 -1.11 -6.79
CA LEU A 240 3.20 -0.09 -5.74
C LEU A 240 3.17 1.34 -6.34
N ILE A 241 3.84 1.58 -7.46
CA ILE A 241 3.80 2.88 -8.15
C ILE A 241 2.40 3.17 -8.67
N GLY A 242 1.72 2.18 -9.25
CA GLY A 242 0.34 2.30 -9.70
C GLY A 242 -0.63 2.64 -8.56
N SER A 243 -0.50 1.97 -7.41
CA SER A 243 -1.33 2.28 -6.24
C SER A 243 -1.03 3.66 -5.67
N SER A 244 0.24 4.05 -5.56
CA SER A 244 0.66 5.39 -5.15
C SER A 244 0.08 6.48 -6.07
N PHE A 245 0.06 6.25 -7.38
CA PHE A 245 -0.52 7.20 -8.35
C PHE A 245 -1.99 7.46 -8.05
N ILE A 246 -2.74 6.39 -7.81
CA ILE A 246 -4.16 6.47 -7.49
C ILE A 246 -4.37 7.22 -6.17
N PHE A 247 -3.61 6.87 -5.13
CA PHE A 247 -3.71 7.55 -3.83
C PHE A 247 -3.35 9.04 -3.92
N CYS A 248 -2.34 9.41 -4.71
CA CYS A 248 -1.97 10.81 -4.94
C CYS A 248 -3.11 11.60 -5.58
N CYS A 249 -3.76 11.02 -6.60
CA CYS A 249 -4.88 11.66 -7.29
C CYS A 249 -6.06 11.86 -6.34
N ASP A 250 -6.43 10.84 -5.57
CA ASP A 250 -7.56 10.90 -4.64
C ASP A 250 -7.26 11.81 -3.45
N ALA A 251 -6.02 11.81 -2.93
CA ALA A 251 -5.59 12.72 -1.88
C ALA A 251 -5.72 14.17 -2.36
N TRP A 252 -5.22 14.46 -3.56
CA TRP A 252 -5.32 15.78 -4.15
C TRP A 252 -6.78 16.22 -4.31
N SER A 253 -7.62 15.36 -4.88
CA SER A 253 -9.05 15.62 -5.01
C SER A 253 -9.72 15.92 -3.67
N CYS A 254 -9.42 15.15 -2.61
CA CYS A 254 -9.95 15.40 -1.27
C CYS A 254 -9.45 16.73 -0.66
N ILE A 255 -8.19 17.10 -0.92
CA ILE A 255 -7.59 18.34 -0.40
C ILE A 255 -8.26 19.56 -1.02
N VAL A 256 -8.39 19.59 -2.35
CA VAL A 256 -8.85 20.76 -3.11
C VAL A 256 -10.35 20.92 -3.17
N THR A 257 -11.10 19.90 -2.77
CA THR A 257 -12.57 19.94 -2.82
C THR A 257 -13.15 20.60 -1.59
N GLY A 258 -14.07 21.56 -1.82
CA GLY A 258 -14.76 22.32 -0.78
C GLY A 258 -15.99 21.65 -0.17
N SER A 259 -16.48 20.55 -0.75
CA SER A 259 -17.68 19.85 -0.29
C SER A 259 -17.68 18.36 -0.64
N TYR A 260 -18.45 17.57 0.11
CA TYR A 260 -18.64 16.15 -0.15
C TYR A 260 -20.07 15.72 0.18
N MET A 261 -20.44 14.53 -0.30
CA MET A 261 -21.72 13.89 -0.01
C MET A 261 -21.48 12.80 1.03
N LEU A 262 -22.30 12.78 2.07
CA LEU A 262 -22.39 11.64 2.98
C LEU A 262 -23.49 10.72 2.47
N CYS A 263 -23.11 9.50 2.12
CA CYS A 263 -23.96 8.53 1.44
C CYS A 263 -24.19 7.28 2.28
N GLU A 264 -25.36 6.67 2.12
CA GLU A 264 -25.71 5.35 2.64
C GLU A 264 -25.19 4.24 1.72
N HIS A 265 -24.61 3.19 2.29
CA HIS A 265 -24.28 1.95 1.57
C HIS A 265 -25.56 1.23 1.13
N ARG A 266 -25.62 0.87 -0.16
CA ARG A 266 -26.70 0.05 -0.72
C ARG A 266 -26.12 -1.17 -1.42
N GLU A 267 -26.80 -2.30 -1.27
CA GLU A 267 -26.37 -3.55 -1.91
C GLU A 267 -26.66 -3.52 -3.40
N GLU A 268 -27.81 -2.97 -3.79
CA GLU A 268 -28.32 -3.09 -5.16
C GLU A 268 -28.39 -1.74 -5.89
N LYS A 269 -27.92 -1.73 -7.14
CA LYS A 269 -27.85 -0.50 -7.96
C LYS A 269 -29.22 0.12 -8.23
N TYR A 270 -30.29 -0.68 -8.32
CA TYR A 270 -31.62 -0.12 -8.56
C TYR A 270 -32.14 0.65 -7.34
N GLU A 271 -31.72 0.25 -6.12
CA GLU A 271 -32.13 0.93 -4.89
C GLU A 271 -31.63 2.36 -4.85
N MET A 272 -30.47 2.66 -5.45
CA MET A 272 -29.96 4.03 -5.61
C MET A 272 -30.95 4.94 -6.35
N ARG A 273 -31.84 4.38 -7.19
CA ARG A 273 -32.83 5.15 -7.97
C ARG A 273 -34.23 5.12 -7.38
N THR A 274 -34.57 4.09 -6.63
CA THR A 274 -35.95 3.83 -6.21
C THR A 274 -36.19 4.08 -4.73
N LYS A 275 -35.16 3.97 -3.87
CA LYS A 275 -35.28 4.17 -2.43
C LYS A 275 -34.80 5.58 -2.06
N ASN A 276 -35.54 6.24 -1.16
CA ASN A 276 -35.09 7.48 -0.55
C ASN A 276 -34.05 7.20 0.55
N PRO A 277 -32.96 7.99 0.65
CA PRO A 277 -32.61 9.11 -0.22
C PRO A 277 -32.15 8.69 -1.62
N ILE A 278 -32.54 9.44 -2.65
CA ILE A 278 -32.09 9.21 -4.03
C ILE A 278 -30.56 9.31 -4.11
N ASP A 279 -29.94 8.43 -4.89
CA ASP A 279 -28.50 8.24 -5.02
C ASP A 279 -27.80 7.91 -3.68
N GLY A 280 -28.57 7.52 -2.66
CA GLY A 280 -28.06 7.25 -1.31
C GLY A 280 -27.55 8.50 -0.58
N ILE A 281 -27.76 9.71 -1.11
CA ILE A 281 -27.18 10.95 -0.54
C ILE A 281 -28.03 11.42 0.64
N ILE A 282 -27.48 11.31 1.85
CA ILE A 282 -28.16 11.74 3.06
C ILE A 282 -27.93 13.24 3.31
N TYR A 283 -26.67 13.67 3.22
CA TYR A 283 -26.29 15.06 3.47
C TYR A 283 -25.27 15.56 2.46
N ASN A 284 -25.43 16.83 2.06
CA ASN A 284 -24.37 17.60 1.41
C ASN A 284 -23.57 18.32 2.50
N VAL A 285 -22.26 18.09 2.52
CA VAL A 285 -21.38 18.55 3.59
C VAL A 285 -20.34 19.51 3.04
N ALA A 286 -20.28 20.71 3.61
CA ALA A 286 -19.32 21.75 3.30
C ALA A 286 -18.08 21.63 4.19
N VAL A 287 -16.89 21.67 3.59
CA VAL A 287 -15.63 21.61 4.34
C VAL A 287 -15.26 23.02 4.80
N ARG A 288 -15.31 23.28 6.12
CA ARG A 288 -15.19 24.64 6.68
C ARG A 288 -13.94 25.41 6.22
N ARG A 289 -12.81 24.71 6.01
CA ARG A 289 -11.52 25.34 5.64
C ARG A 289 -11.61 26.19 4.35
N PHE A 290 -12.52 25.87 3.44
CA PHE A 290 -12.71 26.63 2.20
C PHE A 290 -13.55 27.89 2.41
N PHE A 291 -14.61 27.78 3.21
CA PHE A 291 -15.55 28.88 3.47
C PHE A 291 -14.98 29.92 4.44
N LYS A 292 -14.14 29.50 5.38
CA LYS A 292 -13.40 30.42 6.27
C LYS A 292 -12.46 31.34 5.47
N LYS A 293 -11.85 30.82 4.40
CA LYS A 293 -10.91 31.58 3.56
C LYS A 293 -11.65 32.57 2.65
N SER A 294 -12.82 32.21 2.14
CA SER A 294 -13.62 33.06 1.25
C SER A 294 -14.59 34.00 1.98
N LYS A 295 -14.73 33.91 3.31
CA LYS A 295 -15.76 34.59 4.13
C LYS A 295 -17.20 34.33 3.64
N GLN A 296 -17.42 33.23 2.93
CA GLN A 296 -18.74 32.84 2.44
C GLN A 296 -19.53 32.10 3.52
N THR A 297 -20.84 32.29 3.52
CA THR A 297 -21.79 31.52 4.34
C THR A 297 -21.92 30.09 3.81
N CYS A 298 -22.39 29.18 4.66
CA CYS A 298 -22.72 27.82 4.22
C CYS A 298 -23.76 27.90 3.09
N PRO A 299 -23.58 27.18 1.97
CA PRO A 299 -24.61 27.12 0.93
C PRO A 299 -25.91 26.52 1.48
N ASP A 300 -27.04 26.95 0.91
CA ASP A 300 -28.35 26.40 1.29
C ASP A 300 -28.39 24.88 1.04
N GLY A 301 -28.90 24.13 2.03
CA GLY A 301 -28.95 22.67 1.99
C GLY A 301 -27.64 21.95 2.33
N PHE A 302 -26.58 22.67 2.71
CA PHE A 302 -25.33 22.09 3.19
C PHE A 302 -25.20 22.23 4.72
N GLN A 303 -24.52 21.26 5.33
CA GLN A 303 -24.05 21.34 6.72
C GLN A 303 -22.52 21.43 6.74
N PHE A 304 -21.93 22.13 7.70
CA PHE A 304 -20.48 22.11 7.86
C PHE A 304 -20.00 20.78 8.47
N ASP A 305 -18.82 20.34 8.05
CA ASP A 305 -18.20 19.07 8.45
C ASP A 305 -17.93 18.93 9.96
N ASP A 306 -17.73 20.03 10.67
CA ASP A 306 -17.52 20.07 12.13
C ASP A 306 -18.80 20.22 12.96
N TYR A 307 -19.94 20.50 12.33
CA TYR A 307 -21.27 20.55 12.97
C TYR A 307 -22.23 19.52 12.38
N LEU A 308 -21.72 18.50 11.69
CA LEU A 308 -22.55 17.49 11.04
C LEU A 308 -23.28 16.66 12.10
N ILE A 309 -24.59 16.85 12.23
CA ILE A 309 -25.45 16.06 13.11
C ILE A 309 -26.16 15.03 12.24
N VAL A 310 -25.75 13.77 12.38
CA VAL A 310 -26.33 12.64 11.66
C VAL A 310 -27.44 12.02 12.52
N GLU A 311 -28.63 11.84 11.95
CA GLU A 311 -29.75 11.20 12.64
C GLU A 311 -29.44 9.72 12.97
N ASP A 312 -29.82 9.27 14.17
CA ASP A 312 -29.55 7.92 14.69
C ASP A 312 -30.01 6.80 13.75
N LYS A 313 -31.09 7.03 13.00
CA LYS A 313 -31.61 6.05 12.02
C LYS A 313 -30.59 5.66 10.95
N TRP A 314 -29.64 6.54 10.65
CA TRP A 314 -28.56 6.29 9.69
C TRP A 314 -27.34 5.64 10.33
N LEU A 315 -27.21 5.73 11.65
CA LEU A 315 -26.11 5.19 12.45
C LEU A 315 -26.39 3.79 12.99
N MET A 316 -27.67 3.41 13.08
CA MET A 316 -28.12 2.11 13.58
C MET A 316 -27.65 0.99 12.65
N TYR A 317 -26.68 0.23 13.14
CA TYR A 317 -26.28 -1.06 12.57
C TYR A 317 -27.28 -2.10 13.06
N ASP A 318 -28.14 -2.63 12.17
CA ASP A 318 -29.02 -3.74 12.56
C ASP A 318 -28.18 -5.03 12.68
N ALA A 319 -27.79 -5.35 13.91
CA ALA A 319 -26.99 -6.53 14.21
C ALA A 319 -27.72 -7.86 13.93
N THR A 320 -29.02 -7.82 13.63
CA THR A 320 -29.80 -9.01 13.29
C THR A 320 -29.75 -9.38 11.81
N ASP A 321 -29.30 -8.48 10.93
CA ASP A 321 -29.18 -8.74 9.50
C ASP A 321 -27.76 -9.26 9.16
N VAL A 322 -27.54 -10.54 9.44
CA VAL A 322 -26.25 -11.26 9.31
C VAL A 322 -25.77 -11.41 7.85
N LYS A 323 -26.47 -10.83 6.86
CA LYS A 323 -26.17 -11.02 5.44
C LYS A 323 -25.17 -10.07 4.81
N ILE A 324 -24.69 -9.06 5.52
CA ILE A 324 -24.05 -7.93 4.83
C ILE A 324 -22.53 -8.14 4.70
N CYS A 325 -22.11 -8.57 3.51
CA CYS A 325 -20.74 -8.41 3.04
C CYS A 325 -20.48 -6.92 2.78
N PHE A 326 -19.93 -6.22 3.76
CA PHE A 326 -19.45 -4.84 3.60
C PHE A 326 -18.12 -4.79 2.81
N TRP A 327 -18.16 -5.20 1.55
CA TRP A 327 -17.06 -5.03 0.60
C TRP A 327 -17.64 -4.72 -0.78
N THR A 328 -17.99 -3.46 -1.02
CA THR A 328 -18.26 -2.99 -2.39
C THR A 328 -17.22 -2.01 -2.88
#